data_AF-A0A6A3R6R3-F1
#
_entry.id   AF-A0A6A3R6R3-F1
#
_cell.length_a   1.000
_cell.length_b   1.000
_cell.length_c   1.000
_cell.angle_alpha   90.00
_cell.angle_beta   90.00
_cell.angle_gamma   90.00
#
_symmetry.space_group_name_H-M   'P 1'
#
loop_
_entity.id
_entity.type
_entity.pdbx_description
1 polymer ?
#
loop_
_entity_poly.entity_id
_entity_poly.type
_entity_poly.pdbx_seq_one_letter_code
_entity_poly.pdbx_strand_id
1 'polypeptide(L)'
;MCSNISKRRTVLREKLQRLKQTADIETYNGEYSALIFRVEGMSTLDQVLCYANGLKPRTRSYVKLENPETRSGAMDLAVKYEVTHFVEEVRERHRDRDKKSSSAGQPQDRIKPFKGKSFRQKGRFKPKSDNKSTEDRTCFFCKKPGHIKANCFGWKKEQAKQGNEQPRQ
;
A
#
# COMPACT_ATOMS: atom_id res chain seq x y z
N MET A 1 9.07 -39.07 -28.72
CA MET A 1 7.99 -38.30 -28.04
C MET A 1 8.45 -37.52 -26.79
N CYS A 2 9.62 -37.79 -26.20
CA CYS A 2 10.11 -37.13 -24.97
C CYS A 2 10.41 -35.62 -25.10
N SER A 3 10.73 -35.13 -26.30
CA SER A 3 11.09 -33.72 -26.52
C SER A 3 9.94 -32.74 -26.21
N ASN A 4 8.70 -33.10 -26.54
CA ASN A 4 7.55 -32.20 -26.36
C ASN A 4 7.09 -32.12 -24.90
N ILE A 5 7.19 -33.23 -24.15
CA ILE A 5 6.86 -33.27 -22.71
C ILE A 5 7.87 -32.44 -21.91
N SER A 6 9.17 -32.59 -22.22
CA SER A 6 10.23 -31.79 -21.58
C SER A 6 10.07 -30.29 -21.87
N LYS A 7 9.84 -29.91 -23.14
CA LYS A 7 9.57 -28.52 -23.53
C LYS A 7 8.34 -27.94 -22.80
N ARG A 8 7.23 -28.68 -22.74
CA ARG A 8 6.02 -28.24 -22.04
C ARG A 8 6.29 -28.02 -20.54
N ARG A 9 7.01 -28.93 -19.90
CA ARG A 9 7.41 -28.80 -18.48
C ARG A 9 8.24 -27.52 -18.25
N THR A 10 9.24 -27.24 -19.08
CA THR A 10 10.08 -26.05 -18.96
C THR A 10 9.27 -24.77 -19.07
N VAL A 11 8.39 -24.67 -20.07
CA VAL A 11 7.52 -23.49 -20.26
C VAL A 11 6.62 -23.26 -19.04
N LEU A 12 6.08 -24.31 -18.43
CA LEU A 12 5.24 -24.17 -17.24
C LEU A 12 6.06 -23.71 -16.02
N ARG A 13 7.29 -24.20 -15.85
CA ARG A 13 8.21 -23.75 -14.79
C ARG A 13 8.59 -22.28 -14.96
N GLU A 14 8.90 -21.84 -16.18
CA GLU A 14 9.19 -20.43 -16.48
C GLU A 14 7.98 -19.53 -16.18
N LYS A 15 6.78 -19.97 -16.55
CA LYS A 15 5.53 -19.24 -16.22
C LYS A 15 5.35 -19.13 -14.70
N LEU A 16 5.59 -20.21 -13.96
CA LEU A 16 5.47 -20.22 -12.50
C LEU A 16 6.46 -19.24 -11.85
N GLN A 17 7.71 -19.20 -12.31
CA GLN A 17 8.73 -18.28 -11.78
C GLN A 17 8.41 -16.81 -12.07
N ARG A 18 7.77 -16.54 -13.22
CA ARG A 18 7.34 -15.20 -13.62
C ARG A 18 6.02 -14.78 -13.00
N LEU A 19 5.25 -15.69 -12.41
CA LEU A 19 3.99 -15.36 -11.75
C LEU A 19 4.25 -14.40 -10.60
N LYS A 20 3.48 -13.31 -10.55
CA LYS A 20 3.52 -12.29 -9.50
C LYS A 20 2.11 -11.98 -9.03
N GLN A 21 1.95 -11.79 -7.73
CA GLN A 21 0.70 -11.32 -7.12
C GLN A 21 0.46 -9.86 -7.53
N THR A 22 -0.32 -9.66 -8.58
CA THR A 22 -0.74 -8.33 -9.08
C THR A 22 -2.10 -7.89 -8.49
N ALA A 23 -2.92 -8.86 -8.06
CA ALA A 23 -4.25 -8.65 -7.51
C ALA A 23 -4.30 -8.98 -6.00
N ASP A 24 -5.44 -9.46 -5.53
CA ASP A 24 -5.64 -10.02 -4.18
C ASP A 24 -4.99 -11.40 -4.05
N ILE A 25 -4.95 -11.90 -2.81
CA ILE A 25 -4.28 -13.16 -2.48
C ILE A 25 -5.03 -14.40 -2.98
N GLU A 26 -6.36 -14.36 -3.07
CA GLU A 26 -7.16 -15.49 -3.53
C GLU A 26 -6.98 -15.70 -5.03
N THR A 27 -7.02 -14.62 -5.81
CA THR A 27 -6.74 -14.63 -7.25
C THR A 27 -5.34 -15.22 -7.52
N TYR A 28 -4.32 -14.75 -6.80
CA TYR A 28 -2.96 -15.27 -6.95
C TYR A 28 -2.84 -16.76 -6.56
N ASN A 29 -3.49 -17.19 -5.48
CA ASN A 29 -3.51 -18.59 -5.06
C ASN A 29 -4.15 -19.49 -6.12
N GLY A 30 -5.23 -19.02 -6.75
CA GLY A 30 -5.89 -19.72 -7.86
C GLY A 30 -4.97 -19.88 -9.07
N GLU A 31 -4.34 -18.80 -9.53
CA GLU A 31 -3.40 -18.83 -10.66
C GLU A 31 -2.20 -19.74 -10.39
N TYR A 32 -1.61 -19.61 -9.19
CA TYR A 32 -0.48 -20.44 -8.77
C TYR A 32 -0.86 -21.92 -8.74
N SER A 33 -2.00 -22.24 -8.11
CA SER A 33 -2.52 -23.61 -8.02
C SER A 33 -2.76 -24.19 -9.42
N ALA A 34 -3.41 -23.43 -10.30
CA ALA A 34 -3.67 -23.86 -11.66
C ALA A 34 -2.37 -24.17 -12.42
N LEU A 35 -1.28 -23.43 -12.21
CA LEU A 35 0.01 -23.71 -12.84
C LEU A 35 0.71 -24.91 -12.21
N ILE A 36 0.81 -24.97 -10.88
CA ILE A 36 1.58 -26.01 -10.21
C ILE A 36 0.98 -27.41 -10.39
N PHE A 37 -0.35 -27.54 -10.46
CA PHE A 37 -1.00 -28.82 -10.75
C PHE A 37 -0.60 -29.41 -12.12
N ARG A 38 -0.15 -28.57 -13.07
CA ARG A 38 0.34 -29.00 -14.39
C ARG A 38 1.84 -29.27 -14.42
N VAL A 39 2.59 -28.84 -13.40
CA VAL A 39 4.04 -29.06 -13.32
C VAL A 39 4.32 -30.35 -12.56
N GLU A 40 4.61 -31.42 -13.28
CA GLU A 40 5.00 -32.69 -12.67
C GLU A 40 6.44 -32.65 -12.12
N GLY A 41 6.66 -33.23 -10.93
CA GLY A 41 7.99 -33.48 -10.36
C GLY A 41 8.70 -32.23 -9.81
N MET A 42 7.97 -31.19 -9.40
CA MET A 42 8.55 -30.06 -8.68
C MET A 42 8.61 -30.37 -7.18
N SER A 43 9.78 -30.17 -6.56
CA SER A 43 9.95 -30.42 -5.13
C SER A 43 9.06 -29.48 -4.29
N THR A 44 8.61 -29.91 -3.12
CA THR A 44 7.79 -29.07 -2.23
C THR A 44 8.54 -27.79 -1.85
N LEU A 45 9.85 -27.87 -1.63
CA LEU A 45 10.71 -26.72 -1.36
C LEU A 45 10.66 -25.70 -2.51
N ASP A 46 10.81 -26.15 -3.76
CA ASP A 46 10.73 -25.28 -4.93
C ASP A 46 9.33 -24.69 -5.09
N GLN A 47 8.29 -25.46 -4.77
CA GLN A 47 6.91 -24.98 -4.78
C GLN A 47 6.70 -23.85 -3.76
N VAL A 48 7.20 -24.01 -2.53
CA VAL A 48 7.10 -22.97 -1.50
C VAL A 48 7.93 -21.76 -1.91
N LEU A 49 9.15 -21.96 -2.41
CA LEU A 49 10.05 -20.89 -2.81
C LEU A 49 9.49 -20.07 -3.99
N CYS A 50 8.99 -20.73 -5.04
CA CYS A 50 8.37 -20.05 -6.18
C CYS A 50 7.13 -19.28 -5.75
N TYR A 51 6.27 -19.89 -4.92
CA TYR A 51 5.09 -19.24 -4.37
C TYR A 51 5.45 -17.97 -3.59
N ALA A 52 6.37 -18.07 -2.62
CA ALA A 52 6.78 -16.94 -1.80
C ALA A 52 7.44 -15.83 -2.65
N ASN A 53 8.25 -16.17 -3.65
CA ASN A 53 8.90 -15.20 -4.53
C ASN A 53 7.91 -14.46 -5.47
N GLY A 54 6.72 -15.02 -5.69
CA GLY A 54 5.66 -14.37 -6.45
C GLY A 54 4.78 -13.43 -5.62
N LEU A 55 4.77 -13.56 -4.29
CA LEU A 55 4.00 -12.69 -3.39
C LEU A 55 4.51 -11.23 -3.37
N LYS A 56 3.62 -10.32 -2.98
CA LYS A 56 3.95 -8.92 -2.67
C LYS A 56 5.02 -8.85 -1.57
N PRO A 57 5.89 -7.82 -1.55
CA PRO A 57 7.03 -7.77 -0.64
C PRO A 57 6.68 -7.95 0.85
N ARG A 58 5.60 -7.33 1.34
CA ARG A 58 5.18 -7.44 2.75
C ARG A 58 4.75 -8.85 3.13
N THR A 59 3.81 -9.41 2.36
CA THR A 59 3.29 -10.78 2.54
C THR A 59 4.39 -11.82 2.35
N ARG A 60 5.29 -11.62 1.38
CA ARG A 60 6.47 -12.46 1.16
C ARG A 60 7.38 -12.49 2.37
N SER A 61 7.69 -11.35 2.97
CA SER A 61 8.56 -11.29 4.15
C SER A 61 7.97 -12.09 5.31
N TYR A 62 6.66 -11.98 5.54
CA TYR A 62 5.97 -12.76 6.56
C TYR A 62 6.03 -14.27 6.29
N VAL A 63 5.67 -14.70 5.08
CA VAL A 63 5.70 -16.13 4.72
C VAL A 63 7.12 -16.71 4.81
N LYS A 64 8.15 -15.95 4.43
CA LYS A 64 9.55 -16.39 4.56
C LYS A 64 10.02 -16.49 6.00
N LEU A 65 9.53 -15.62 6.88
CA LEU A 65 9.85 -15.64 8.31
C LEU A 65 9.28 -16.90 8.99
N GLU A 66 8.05 -17.25 8.67
CA GLU A 66 7.34 -18.41 9.24
C GLU A 66 7.83 -19.75 8.68
N ASN A 67 8.61 -19.74 7.60
CA ASN A 67 9.28 -20.90 7.01
C ASN A 67 8.38 -22.16 6.85
N PRO A 68 7.27 -22.06 6.09
CA PRO A 68 6.36 -23.18 5.92
C PRO A 68 6.99 -24.34 5.13
N GLU A 69 6.79 -25.56 5.61
CA GLU A 69 7.30 -26.77 4.96
C GLU A 69 6.44 -27.22 3.76
N THR A 70 5.21 -26.71 3.65
CA THR A 70 4.26 -27.11 2.61
C THR A 70 3.72 -25.91 1.83
N ARG A 71 3.39 -26.15 0.56
CA ARG A 71 2.75 -25.15 -0.31
C ARG A 71 1.44 -24.64 0.30
N SER A 72 0.61 -25.53 0.83
CA SER A 72 -0.68 -25.16 1.44
C SER A 72 -0.46 -24.32 2.70
N GLY A 73 0.48 -24.69 3.56
CA GLY A 73 0.84 -23.86 4.72
C GLY A 73 1.33 -22.47 4.32
N ALA A 74 2.09 -22.35 3.24
CA ALA A 74 2.47 -21.04 2.70
C ALA A 74 1.27 -20.21 2.22
N MET A 75 0.27 -20.85 1.60
CA MET A 75 -0.98 -20.19 1.18
C MET A 75 -1.79 -19.71 2.38
N ASP A 76 -1.94 -20.54 3.41
CA ASP A 76 -2.68 -20.21 4.63
C ASP A 76 -2.02 -19.03 5.36
N LEU A 77 -0.69 -19.02 5.46
CA LEU A 77 0.07 -17.91 6.04
C LEU A 77 -0.11 -16.61 5.26
N ALA A 78 -0.12 -16.68 3.93
CA ALA A 78 -0.32 -15.50 3.09
C ALA A 78 -1.73 -14.91 3.27
N VAL A 79 -2.77 -15.77 3.27
CA VAL A 79 -4.16 -15.35 3.53
C VAL A 79 -4.28 -14.76 4.94
N LYS A 80 -3.74 -15.43 5.96
CA LYS A 80 -3.72 -14.95 7.35
C LYS A 80 -3.10 -13.57 7.46
N TYR A 81 -1.96 -13.33 6.81
CA TYR A 81 -1.30 -12.03 6.81
C TYR A 81 -2.17 -10.95 6.16
N GLU A 82 -2.73 -11.22 4.98
CA GLU A 82 -3.55 -10.27 4.24
C GLU A 82 -4.81 -9.88 5.02
N VAL A 83 -5.49 -10.87 5.62
CA VAL A 83 -6.67 -10.64 6.46
C VAL A 83 -6.34 -9.82 7.71
N THR A 84 -5.21 -10.11 8.37
CA THR A 84 -4.85 -9.43 9.63
C THR A 84 -4.27 -8.02 9.42
N HIS A 85 -3.63 -7.76 8.27
CA HIS A 85 -2.90 -6.52 8.03
C HIS A 85 -3.59 -5.54 7.06
N PHE A 86 -4.53 -5.99 6.23
CA PHE A 86 -5.18 -5.15 5.20
C PHE A 86 -6.71 -5.03 5.32
N VAL A 87 -7.36 -5.73 6.24
CA VAL A 87 -8.83 -5.56 6.47
C VAL A 87 -9.17 -4.15 6.99
N GLU A 88 -8.25 -3.46 7.66
CA GLU A 88 -8.46 -2.09 8.14
C GLU A 88 -8.42 -1.06 6.99
N GLU A 89 -7.60 -1.28 5.96
CA GLU A 89 -7.47 -0.40 4.79
C GLU A 89 -8.74 -0.40 3.90
N VAL A 90 -9.55 -1.46 3.98
CA VAL A 90 -10.88 -1.53 3.33
C VAL A 90 -11.93 -0.81 4.16
N ARG A 91 -11.89 -0.93 5.49
CA ARG A 91 -12.80 -0.24 6.41
C ARG A 91 -12.60 1.28 6.38
N GLU A 92 -11.35 1.74 6.30
CA GLU A 92 -11.04 3.17 6.25
C GLU A 92 -11.48 3.81 4.92
N ARG A 93 -11.27 3.12 3.79
CA ARG A 93 -11.77 3.58 2.47
C ARG A 93 -13.29 3.60 2.38
N HIS A 94 -14.00 2.69 3.06
CA HIS A 94 -15.46 2.76 3.18
C HIS A 94 -15.92 3.97 4.00
N ARG A 95 -15.27 4.24 5.15
CA ARG A 95 -15.57 5.43 5.97
C ARG A 95 -15.37 6.74 5.21
N ASP A 96 -14.32 6.84 4.40
CA ASP A 96 -14.06 8.07 3.60
C ASP A 96 -15.02 8.20 2.40
N ARG A 97 -15.48 7.08 1.83
CA ARG A 97 -16.47 7.05 0.75
C ARG A 97 -17.87 7.43 1.26
N ASP A 98 -18.26 6.95 2.44
CA ASP A 98 -19.53 7.28 3.11
C ASP A 98 -19.56 8.73 3.65
N LYS A 99 -18.39 9.28 3.99
CA LYS A 99 -18.25 10.70 4.36
C LYS A 99 -18.37 11.65 3.15
N LYS A 100 -18.18 11.13 1.94
CA LYS A 100 -18.34 11.90 0.69
C LYS A 100 -19.75 11.83 0.10
N SER A 101 -20.53 10.79 0.42
CA SER A 101 -21.94 10.65 0.00
C SER A 101 -22.94 11.35 0.93
N SER A 102 -22.55 11.69 2.16
CA SER A 102 -23.42 12.33 3.18
C SER A 102 -23.50 13.86 3.11
N SER A 103 -22.90 14.51 2.10
CA SER A 103 -23.00 15.97 1.89
C SER A 103 -23.84 16.38 0.67
N ALA A 104 -24.55 15.44 0.02
CA ALA A 104 -25.43 15.73 -1.10
C ALA A 104 -26.90 15.47 -0.72
N GLY A 105 -27.56 16.48 -0.16
CA GLY A 105 -28.97 16.36 0.22
C GLY A 105 -29.62 17.67 0.68
N GLN A 106 -29.71 18.67 -0.19
CA GLN A 106 -30.79 19.66 -0.12
C GLN A 106 -31.41 19.84 -1.51
N PRO A 107 -32.75 19.79 -1.66
CA PRO A 107 -33.40 20.15 -2.91
C PRO A 107 -33.58 21.66 -2.97
N GLN A 108 -33.08 22.31 -4.03
CA GLN A 108 -33.44 23.68 -4.35
C GLN A 108 -34.21 23.70 -5.68
N ASP A 109 -35.52 23.89 -5.57
CA ASP A 109 -36.34 24.49 -6.61
C ASP A 109 -35.90 25.93 -6.84
N ARG A 110 -35.48 26.26 -8.07
CA ARG A 110 -36.01 27.37 -8.90
C ARG A 110 -35.14 27.64 -10.13
N ILE A 111 -35.86 27.99 -11.19
CA ILE A 111 -35.48 28.15 -12.60
C ILE A 111 -34.64 29.43 -12.83
N LYS A 112 -33.44 29.26 -13.44
CA LYS A 112 -32.73 30.03 -14.52
C LYS A 112 -32.77 31.59 -14.54
N PRO A 113 -31.70 32.31 -14.98
CA PRO A 113 -31.25 32.21 -16.38
C PRO A 113 -29.76 32.35 -16.71
N PHE A 114 -29.48 31.81 -17.89
CA PHE A 114 -28.26 31.78 -18.68
C PHE A 114 -27.67 33.18 -18.93
N LYS A 115 -26.36 33.36 -18.67
CA LYS A 115 -25.58 34.41 -19.34
C LYS A 115 -24.09 34.06 -19.40
N GLY A 116 -23.57 34.10 -20.63
CA GLY A 116 -22.20 34.53 -20.90
C GLY A 116 -21.09 33.48 -20.78
N LYS A 117 -20.65 32.98 -21.94
CA LYS A 117 -19.30 32.38 -22.09
C LYS A 117 -18.25 33.45 -21.80
N SER A 118 -17.20 33.10 -21.06
CA SER A 118 -15.87 33.66 -21.33
C SER A 118 -14.77 32.65 -20.97
N PHE A 119 -14.16 32.10 -22.02
CA PHE A 119 -12.86 31.47 -21.99
C PHE A 119 -11.82 32.51 -21.56
N ARG A 120 -11.13 32.30 -20.43
CA ARG A 120 -9.87 32.97 -20.12
C ARG A 120 -8.96 32.09 -19.26
N GLN A 121 -7.92 31.63 -19.93
CA GLN A 121 -6.64 31.15 -19.42
C GLN A 121 -6.06 32.02 -18.29
N LYS A 122 -5.78 31.42 -17.12
CA LYS A 122 -4.51 31.55 -16.37
C LYS A 122 -4.57 30.72 -15.09
N GLY A 123 -3.73 29.68 -15.04
CA GLY A 123 -3.48 28.92 -13.82
C GLY A 123 -2.97 29.85 -12.73
N ARG A 124 -3.74 29.92 -11.63
CA ARG A 124 -3.31 30.51 -10.37
C ARG A 124 -3.42 29.39 -9.34
N PHE A 125 -2.29 28.78 -9.02
CA PHE A 125 -2.21 27.83 -7.91
C PHE A 125 -2.72 28.52 -6.64
N LYS A 126 -3.82 28.02 -6.08
CA LYS A 126 -4.23 28.34 -4.70
C LYS A 126 -3.26 27.62 -3.77
N PRO A 127 -2.56 28.31 -2.85
CA PRO A 127 -1.94 27.61 -1.72
C PRO A 127 -3.07 26.98 -0.91
N LYS A 128 -3.00 25.66 -0.71
CA LYS A 128 -3.92 24.96 0.19
C LYS A 128 -3.73 25.55 1.58
N SER A 129 -4.80 26.08 2.15
CA SER A 129 -4.87 26.39 3.57
C SER A 129 -4.80 25.07 4.35
N ASP A 130 -3.65 24.77 4.94
CA ASP A 130 -3.45 23.69 5.90
C ASP A 130 -4.18 24.02 7.21
N ASN A 131 -5.50 23.86 7.22
CA ASN A 131 -6.31 23.84 8.44
C ASN A 131 -6.66 22.39 8.81
N LYS A 132 -5.64 21.55 9.00
CA LYS A 132 -5.79 20.23 9.62
C LYS A 132 -5.35 20.32 11.07
N SER A 133 -6.35 20.57 11.94
CA SER A 133 -6.34 20.64 13.41
C SER A 133 -4.96 20.52 14.08
N THR A 134 -4.39 21.67 14.46
CA THR A 134 -3.23 21.77 15.36
C THR A 134 -3.60 21.56 16.84
N GLU A 135 -4.88 21.34 17.17
CA GLU A 135 -5.37 21.24 18.55
C GLU A 135 -4.83 20.01 19.30
N ASP A 136 -4.67 18.85 18.64
CA ASP A 136 -4.23 17.62 19.33
C ASP A 136 -2.73 17.34 19.23
N ARG A 137 -1.98 18.13 18.43
CA ARG A 137 -0.53 17.90 18.27
C ARG A 137 0.25 18.64 19.36
N THR A 138 0.77 17.87 20.31
CA THR A 138 1.73 18.33 21.31
C THR A 138 3.16 18.32 20.77
N CYS A 139 3.94 19.31 21.18
CA CYS A 139 5.33 19.40 20.81
C CYS A 139 6.17 18.34 21.54
N PHE A 140 6.84 17.46 20.81
CA PHE A 140 7.72 16.43 21.42
C PHE A 140 8.90 17.01 22.23
N PHE A 141 9.25 18.29 22.07
CA PHE A 141 10.33 18.94 22.82
C PHE A 141 9.82 19.59 24.12
N CYS A 142 8.83 20.50 24.03
CA CYS A 142 8.34 21.25 25.20
C CYS A 142 7.01 20.72 25.77
N LYS A 143 6.46 19.65 25.19
CA LYS A 143 5.19 18.98 25.57
C LYS A 143 3.94 19.89 25.58
N LYS A 144 4.02 21.10 25.01
CA LYS A 144 2.87 22.02 24.92
C LYS A 144 2.02 21.69 23.68
N PRO A 145 0.68 21.73 23.78
CA PRO A 145 -0.21 21.57 22.63
C PRO A 145 -0.12 22.78 21.67
N GLY A 146 -0.68 22.63 20.47
CA GLY A 146 -0.78 23.71 19.49
C GLY A 146 0.41 23.86 18.53
N HIS A 147 1.49 23.09 18.70
CA HIS A 147 2.62 23.10 17.74
C HIS A 147 3.44 21.80 17.78
N ILE A 148 4.13 21.51 16.68
CA ILE A 148 5.08 20.38 16.57
C ILE A 148 6.52 20.82 16.84
N LYS A 149 7.44 19.87 17.06
CA LYS A 149 8.86 20.12 17.35
C LYS A 149 9.53 21.07 16.33
N ALA A 150 9.22 20.93 15.03
CA ALA A 150 9.76 21.79 13.98
C ALA A 150 9.39 23.29 14.15
N ASN A 151 8.24 23.58 14.76
CA ASN A 151 7.74 24.94 14.98
C ASN A 151 7.97 25.43 16.43
N CYS A 152 8.67 24.66 17.26
CA CYS A 152 8.93 25.03 18.65
C CYS A 152 10.03 26.09 18.75
N PHE A 153 9.73 27.22 19.39
CA PHE A 153 10.70 28.31 19.60
C PHE A 153 11.90 27.88 20.45
N GLY A 154 11.67 27.09 21.50
CA GLY A 154 12.73 26.54 22.34
C GLY A 154 13.67 25.62 21.55
N TRP A 155 13.12 24.74 20.72
CA TRP A 155 13.90 23.85 19.85
C TRP A 155 14.74 24.61 18.83
N LYS A 156 14.19 25.67 18.20
CA LYS A 156 14.94 26.52 17.26
C LYS A 156 16.11 27.23 17.92
N LYS A 157 15.94 27.71 19.17
CA LYS A 157 17.00 28.34 19.95
C LYS A 157 18.11 27.34 20.32
N GLU A 158 17.76 26.09 20.63
CA GLU A 158 18.72 25.01 20.91
C GLU A 158 19.54 24.65 19.68
N GLN A 159 18.89 24.53 18.51
CA GLN A 159 19.61 24.27 17.25
C GLN A 159 20.58 25.39 16.89
N ALA A 160 20.21 26.66 17.14
CA ALA A 160 21.09 27.79 16.89
C ALA A 160 22.37 27.77 17.76
N LYS A 161 22.30 27.15 18.95
CA LYS A 161 23.49 26.94 19.80
C LYS A 161 24.36 25.80 19.28
N GLN A 162 23.74 24.68 18.89
CA GLN A 162 24.46 23.51 18.37
C GLN A 162 25.09 23.75 16.98
N GLY A 163 24.53 24.65 16.18
CA GLY A 163 25.06 25.01 14.87
C GLY A 163 26.30 25.91 14.91
N ASN A 164 26.69 26.44 16.08
CA ASN A 164 27.84 27.34 16.22
C ASN A 164 29.11 26.64 16.75
N GLU A 165 29.07 25.32 16.95
CA GLU A 165 30.21 24.50 17.41
C GLU A 165 30.79 23.60 16.30
N GLN A 166 30.80 24.06 15.04
CA GLN A 166 31.64 23.43 14.01
C GLN A 166 33.03 24.11 14.00
N PRO A 167 34.13 23.37 14.20
CA PRO A 167 35.46 23.93 14.03
C PRO A 167 35.67 24.25 12.55
N ARG A 168 35.91 25.52 12.23
CA ARG A 168 36.60 25.87 10.97
C ARG A 168 37.99 25.24 11.06
N GLN A 169 38.26 24.33 10.14
CA GLN A 169 39.61 23.85 9.83
C GLN A 169 40.54 25.02 9.53
#